data_AF-A0A661NZU6-F1
#
_entry.id   AF-A0A661NZU6-F1
#
_cell.length_a   1.000
_cell.length_b   1.000
_cell.length_c   1.000
_cell.angle_alpha   90.00
_cell.angle_beta   90.00
_cell.angle_gamma   90.00
#
_symmetry.space_group_name_H-M   'P 1'
#
loop_
_entity.id
_entity.type
_entity.pdbx_description
1 polymer ?
#
loop_
_entity_poly.entity_id
_entity_poly.type
_entity_poly.pdbx_seq_one_letter_code
_entity_poly.pdbx_strand_id
1 'polypeptide(L)'
;MAGDGVTTTKGTIQVPVEMWEEWERIFHSGARGTHLLFTNDMIRRAFAQALAGESLNDEKLVARIQQALAVLMDAETLFDQQQFVESLDDSTRAALVQLYFGLLDRYLAGDDSQPEVLH
;
A
#
# COMPACT_ATOMS: atom_id res chain seq x y z
N MET A 1 22.07 -2.73 21.66
CA MET A 1 22.99 -3.18 20.60
C MET A 1 22.39 -4.44 20.00
N ALA A 2 22.22 -4.46 18.67
CA ALA A 2 21.40 -5.39 17.87
C ALA A 2 19.89 -5.19 18.14
N GLY A 3 19.04 -4.70 17.23
CA GLY A 3 19.04 -4.78 15.78
C GLY A 3 18.01 -5.84 15.41
N ASP A 4 16.84 -5.43 14.92
CA ASP A 4 16.08 -6.14 13.88
C ASP A 4 14.79 -5.37 13.53
N GLY A 5 14.84 -4.72 12.37
CA GLY A 5 13.65 -4.36 11.62
C GLY A 5 13.11 -5.60 10.90
N VAL A 6 11.85 -5.55 10.47
CA VAL A 6 11.26 -6.61 9.64
C VAL A 6 12.06 -6.74 8.35
N THR A 7 12.89 -7.77 8.28
CA THR A 7 13.72 -8.13 7.13
C THR A 7 12.93 -9.09 6.26
N THR A 8 12.24 -8.55 5.26
CA THR A 8 11.94 -9.32 4.05
C THR A 8 13.02 -8.95 3.03
N THR A 9 13.61 -9.93 2.36
CA THR A 9 14.76 -9.82 1.44
C THR A 9 14.52 -9.00 0.16
N LYS A 10 13.52 -8.11 0.15
CA LYS A 10 13.27 -7.08 -0.85
C LYS A 10 12.64 -5.87 -0.15
N GLY A 11 13.38 -4.77 -0.05
CA GLY A 11 12.89 -3.43 0.34
C GLY A 11 11.91 -3.38 1.52
N THR A 12 12.42 -3.20 2.74
CA THR A 12 11.57 -2.96 3.91
C THR A 12 10.87 -1.60 3.79
N ILE A 13 9.53 -1.60 3.85
CA ILE A 13 8.71 -0.39 4.01
C ILE A 13 8.34 -0.31 5.50
N GLN A 14 8.82 0.70 6.22
CA GLN A 14 8.44 0.96 7.61
C GLN A 14 7.26 1.94 7.63
N VAL A 15 6.24 1.64 8.43
CA VAL A 15 4.93 2.31 8.43
C VAL A 15 4.57 2.59 9.91
N PRO A 16 4.40 3.86 10.35
CA PRO A 16 4.18 4.23 11.78
C PRO A 16 2.92 3.63 12.46
N VAL A 17 2.95 3.47 13.80
CA VAL A 17 1.89 2.78 14.58
C VAL A 17 0.55 3.50 14.59
N GLU A 18 0.53 4.83 14.76
CA GLU A 18 -0.71 5.66 14.74
C GLU A 18 -1.45 5.55 13.40
N MET A 19 -0.67 5.26 12.35
CA MET A 19 -1.14 5.08 10.99
C MET A 19 -1.73 3.68 10.77
N TRP A 20 -1.47 2.70 11.66
CA TRP A 20 -2.12 1.39 11.57
C TRP A 20 -3.64 1.48 11.82
N GLU A 21 -4.11 2.36 12.72
CA GLU A 21 -5.54 2.47 13.05
C GLU A 21 -6.38 2.99 11.87
N GLU A 22 -5.87 3.99 11.14
CA GLU A 22 -6.56 4.51 9.96
C GLU A 22 -6.53 3.52 8.79
N TRP A 23 -5.39 2.85 8.59
CA TRP A 23 -5.28 1.79 7.59
C TRP A 23 -6.12 0.57 7.95
N GLU A 24 -6.28 0.26 9.24
CA GLU A 24 -7.15 -0.80 9.72
C GLU A 24 -8.61 -0.52 9.35
N ARG A 25 -9.06 0.74 9.41
CA ARG A 25 -10.39 1.11 8.89
C ARG A 25 -10.51 0.88 7.38
N ILE A 26 -9.48 1.24 6.61
CA ILE A 26 -9.43 1.04 5.16
C ILE A 26 -9.43 -0.47 4.81
N PHE A 27 -8.66 -1.28 5.54
CA PHE A 27 -8.60 -2.73 5.36
C PHE A 27 -9.88 -3.42 5.80
N HIS A 28 -10.50 -3.02 6.92
CA HIS A 28 -11.82 -3.53 7.33
C HIS A 28 -12.89 -3.26 6.27
N SER A 29 -12.88 -2.07 5.66
CA SER A 29 -13.79 -1.74 4.56
C SER A 29 -13.50 -2.60 3.33
N GLY A 30 -12.21 -2.73 2.97
CA GLY A 30 -11.74 -3.56 1.85
C GLY A 30 -12.09 -5.04 2.00
N ALA A 31 -11.98 -5.58 3.21
CA ALA A 31 -12.33 -6.95 3.56
C ALA A 31 -13.83 -7.25 3.33
N ARG A 32 -14.67 -6.22 3.40
CA ARG A 32 -16.11 -6.29 3.09
C ARG A 32 -16.42 -5.94 1.62
N GLY A 33 -15.40 -5.79 0.78
CA GLY A 33 -15.52 -5.47 -0.65
C GLY A 33 -15.64 -3.98 -0.97
N THR A 34 -15.41 -3.08 0.00
CA THR A 34 -15.45 -1.63 -0.21
C THR A 34 -14.03 -1.06 -0.21
N HIS A 35 -13.49 -0.81 -1.40
CA HIS A 35 -12.12 -0.30 -1.56
C HIS A 35 -12.09 1.23 -1.55
N LEU A 36 -11.89 1.82 -0.37
CA LEU A 36 -12.05 3.26 -0.17
C LEU A 36 -11.07 4.13 -0.95
N LEU A 37 -9.87 3.64 -1.26
CA LEU A 37 -8.83 4.44 -1.92
C LEU A 37 -8.90 4.39 -3.46
N PHE A 38 -9.64 3.44 -4.02
CA PHE A 38 -9.55 3.12 -5.44
C PHE A 38 -10.93 2.97 -6.07
N THR A 39 -11.12 3.61 -7.21
CA THR A 39 -12.32 3.35 -8.01
C THR A 39 -12.23 1.98 -8.68
N ASN A 40 -13.38 1.39 -9.01
CA ASN A 40 -13.41 0.11 -9.73
C ASN A 40 -12.69 0.17 -11.10
N ASP A 41 -12.64 1.34 -11.73
CA ASP A 41 -11.91 1.53 -12.98
C ASP A 41 -10.39 1.45 -12.76
N MET A 42 -9.88 2.09 -11.70
CA MET A 42 -8.46 1.99 -11.31
C MET A 42 -8.06 0.55 -11.02
N ILE A 43 -8.89 -0.17 -10.27
CA ILE A 43 -8.64 -1.57 -9.92
C ILE A 43 -8.56 -2.42 -11.19
N ARG A 44 -9.56 -2.28 -12.08
CA ARG A 44 -9.58 -2.99 -13.36
C ARG A 44 -8.34 -2.69 -14.20
N ARG A 45 -7.95 -1.42 -14.32
CA ARG A 45 -6.75 -1.03 -15.09
C ARG A 45 -5.47 -1.58 -14.49
N ALA A 46 -5.33 -1.53 -13.17
CA ALA A 46 -4.14 -2.01 -12.47
C ALA A 46 -3.91 -3.52 -12.67
N PHE A 47 -4.97 -4.32 -12.70
CA PHE A 47 -4.87 -5.76 -12.95
C PHE A 47 -4.92 -6.15 -14.44
N ALA A 48 -5.45 -5.30 -15.31
CA ALA A 48 -5.39 -5.49 -16.76
C ALA A 48 -4.00 -5.18 -17.33
N GLN A 49 -3.26 -4.28 -16.69
CA GLN A 49 -1.83 -4.14 -16.91
C GLN A 49 -1.16 -5.40 -16.38
N ALA A 50 -0.85 -6.34 -17.27
CA ALA A 50 0.28 -7.23 -17.00
C ALA A 50 1.43 -6.29 -16.61
N LEU A 51 2.06 -6.51 -15.46
CA LEU A 51 3.36 -5.95 -15.13
C LEU A 51 4.33 -6.45 -16.22
N ALA A 52 4.23 -5.89 -17.42
CA ALA A 52 4.98 -6.26 -18.58
C ALA A 52 6.36 -5.64 -18.38
N GLY A 53 7.18 -6.31 -17.59
CA GLY A 53 8.62 -6.07 -17.52
C GLY A 53 9.10 -4.96 -16.59
N GLU A 54 8.24 -4.09 -16.04
CA GLU A 54 8.63 -3.19 -14.93
C GLU A 54 8.65 -3.97 -13.63
N SER A 55 9.64 -4.86 -13.54
CA SER A 55 9.93 -5.67 -12.37
C SER A 55 10.01 -4.77 -11.13
N LEU A 56 9.56 -5.25 -9.97
CA LEU A 56 9.87 -4.68 -8.65
C LEU A 56 11.40 -4.60 -8.36
N ASN A 57 12.24 -4.92 -9.33
CA ASN A 57 13.67 -4.64 -9.39
C ASN A 57 13.99 -3.25 -9.98
N ASP A 58 12.99 -2.49 -10.46
CA ASP A 58 13.16 -1.10 -10.85
C ASP A 58 13.20 -0.23 -9.59
N GLU A 59 14.41 0.10 -9.16
CA GLU A 59 14.68 0.97 -8.00
C GLU A 59 13.96 2.33 -8.11
N LYS A 60 13.73 2.84 -9.33
CA LYS A 60 13.01 4.10 -9.51
C LYS A 60 11.52 3.95 -9.27
N LEU A 61 10.93 2.82 -9.66
CA LEU A 61 9.54 2.50 -9.35
C LEU A 61 9.36 2.32 -7.84
N VAL A 62 10.28 1.60 -7.18
CA VAL A 62 10.26 1.44 -5.71
C VAL A 62 10.35 2.80 -5.00
N ALA A 63 11.26 3.68 -5.42
CA ALA A 63 11.38 5.02 -4.84
C ALA A 63 10.11 5.86 -5.03
N ARG A 64 9.49 5.80 -6.22
CA ARG A 64 8.21 6.48 -6.49
C ARG A 64 7.08 5.95 -5.60
N ILE A 65 6.99 4.63 -5.42
CA ILE A 65 5.99 4.01 -4.54
C ILE A 65 6.22 4.45 -3.09
N GLN A 66 7.45 4.42 -2.59
CA GLN A 66 7.77 4.85 -1.23
C GLN A 66 7.40 6.33 -1.01
N GLN A 67 7.72 7.20 -1.96
CA GLN A 67 7.33 8.61 -1.89
C GLN A 67 5.81 8.77 -1.95
N ALA A 68 5.13 8.00 -2.81
CA ALA A 68 3.68 8.07 -2.92
C ALA A 68 2.99 7.58 -1.63
N LEU A 69 3.49 6.52 -1.00
CA LEU A 69 3.01 6.08 0.30
C LEU A 69 3.22 7.17 1.36
N ALA A 70 4.37 7.82 1.40
CA ALA A 70 4.64 8.92 2.33
C ALA A 70 3.62 10.07 2.19
N VAL A 71 3.32 10.49 0.96
CA VAL A 71 2.34 11.54 0.70
C VAL A 71 0.91 11.07 1.02
N LEU A 72 0.57 9.82 0.69
CA LEU A 72 -0.74 9.26 0.98
C LEU A 72 -1.00 9.15 2.50
N MET A 73 0.06 8.94 3.30
CA MET A 73 0.01 8.92 4.75
C MET A 73 -0.10 10.31 5.39
N ASP A 74 0.38 11.36 4.72
CA ASP A 74 0.33 12.74 5.20
C ASP A 74 -1.00 13.46 4.83
N ALA A 75 -1.81 12.83 3.97
CA ALA A 75 -3.08 13.38 3.54
C ALA A 75 -4.12 13.38 4.67
N GLU A 76 -4.68 14.56 4.99
CA GLU A 76 -5.56 14.77 6.15
C GLU A 76 -6.92 14.06 6.04
N THR A 77 -7.41 13.83 4.82
CA THR A 77 -8.74 13.23 4.62
C THR A 77 -8.72 12.11 3.58
N LEU A 78 -9.71 11.22 3.67
CA LEU A 78 -9.93 10.18 2.66
C LEU A 78 -10.13 10.77 1.25
N PHE A 79 -10.73 11.95 1.16
CA PHE A 79 -10.90 12.64 -0.12
C PHE A 79 -9.56 13.07 -0.71
N ASP A 80 -8.66 13.61 0.12
CA ASP A 80 -7.31 14.01 -0.31
C ASP A 80 -6.48 12.78 -0.72
N GLN A 81 -6.61 11.67 0.01
CA GLN A 81 -6.00 10.39 -0.36
C GLN A 81 -6.46 9.92 -1.74
N GLN A 82 -7.77 9.97 -2.02
CA GLN A 82 -8.32 9.60 -3.32
C GLN A 82 -7.83 10.52 -4.44
N GLN A 83 -7.88 11.85 -4.24
CA GLN A 83 -7.37 12.81 -5.22
C GLN A 83 -5.89 12.61 -5.52
N PHE A 84 -5.10 12.33 -4.49
CA PHE A 84 -3.69 12.04 -4.66
C PHE A 84 -3.48 10.79 -5.52
N VAL A 85 -4.16 9.68 -5.22
CA VAL A 85 -4.09 8.45 -6.04
C VAL A 85 -4.52 8.68 -7.49
N GLU A 86 -5.54 9.51 -7.71
CA GLU A 86 -5.99 9.93 -9.05
C GLU A 86 -4.92 10.73 -9.81
N SER A 87 -4.12 11.52 -9.11
CA SER A 87 -3.08 12.36 -9.71
C SER A 87 -1.82 11.59 -10.12
N LEU A 88 -1.60 10.38 -9.57
CA LEU A 88 -0.42 9.58 -9.86
C LEU A 88 -0.36 9.13 -11.33
N ASP A 89 0.86 8.90 -11.81
CA ASP A 89 1.07 8.26 -13.10
C ASP A 89 0.56 6.81 -13.09
N ASP A 90 0.22 6.28 -14.26
CA ASP A 90 -0.44 4.97 -14.38
C ASP A 90 0.38 3.83 -13.77
N SER A 91 1.71 3.87 -13.91
CA SER A 91 2.59 2.82 -13.37
C SER A 91 2.62 2.85 -11.84
N THR A 92 2.79 4.03 -11.24
CA THR A 92 2.81 4.19 -9.78
C THR A 92 1.45 3.86 -9.17
N ARG A 93 0.35 4.31 -9.79
CA ARG A 93 -1.01 3.98 -9.34
C ARG A 93 -1.29 2.49 -9.42
N ALA A 94 -0.94 1.82 -10.53
CA ALA A 94 -1.14 0.39 -10.68
C ALA A 94 -0.38 -0.41 -9.62
N ALA A 95 0.88 -0.02 -9.34
CA ALA A 95 1.68 -0.65 -8.30
C ALA A 95 1.09 -0.48 -6.89
N LEU A 96 0.59 0.72 -6.56
CA LEU A 96 -0.09 0.96 -5.27
C LEU A 96 -1.36 0.14 -5.11
N VAL A 97 -2.19 0.04 -6.17
CA VAL A 97 -3.39 -0.80 -6.16
C VAL A 97 -3.01 -2.25 -5.87
N GLN A 98 -2.05 -2.79 -6.61
CA GLN A 98 -1.63 -4.19 -6.42
C GLN A 98 -1.01 -4.43 -5.04
N LEU A 99 -0.22 -3.48 -4.52
CA LEU A 99 0.33 -3.55 -3.17
C LEU A 99 -0.80 -3.56 -2.12
N TYR A 100 -1.78 -2.68 -2.26
CA TYR A 100 -2.94 -2.64 -1.36
C TYR A 100 -3.70 -3.98 -1.34
N PHE A 101 -3.97 -4.58 -2.50
CA PHE A 101 -4.66 -5.88 -2.56
C PHE A 101 -3.78 -7.00 -1.98
N GLY A 102 -2.46 -6.97 -2.22
CA GLY A 102 -1.55 -7.93 -1.59
C GLY A 102 -1.47 -7.81 -0.06
N LEU A 103 -1.58 -6.60 0.48
CA LEU A 103 -1.69 -6.37 1.93
C LEU A 103 -3.06 -6.80 2.46
N LEU A 104 -4.13 -6.51 1.73
CA LEU A 104 -5.50 -6.92 2.08
C LEU A 104 -5.64 -8.44 2.14
N ASP A 105 -5.04 -9.16 1.20
CA ASP A 105 -5.03 -10.63 1.20
C ASP A 105 -4.33 -11.19 2.45
N ARG A 106 -3.21 -10.59 2.87
CA ARG A 106 -2.51 -10.97 4.11
C ARG A 106 -3.33 -10.66 5.35
N TYR A 107 -3.96 -9.48 5.37
CA TYR A 107 -4.85 -9.07 6.44
C TYR A 107 -6.05 -10.04 6.58
N LEU A 108 -6.64 -10.46 5.46
CA LEU A 108 -7.74 -11.44 5.43
C LEU A 108 -7.31 -12.86 5.83
N ALA A 109 -6.07 -13.25 5.52
CA ALA A 109 -5.53 -14.56 5.87
C ALA A 109 -5.34 -14.75 7.38
N GLY A 110 -5.53 -13.69 8.20
CA GLY A 110 -5.28 -13.73 9.63
C GLY A 110 -3.81 -14.02 9.93
N ASP A 111 -2.90 -13.59 9.05
CA ASP A 111 -1.47 -13.60 9.34
C ASP A 111 -1.23 -12.59 10.46
N ASP A 112 -1.37 -13.06 11.69
CA ASP A 112 -1.06 -12.39 12.98
C ASP A 112 0.45 -12.10 13.11
N SER A 113 1.11 -11.76 12.00
CA SER A 113 2.28 -10.89 12.05
C SER A 113 1.80 -9.48 12.40
N GLN A 114 1.18 -9.33 13.58
CA GLN A 114 1.11 -8.04 14.25
C GLN A 114 2.56 -7.53 14.32
N PRO A 115 2.88 -6.32 13.86
CA PRO A 115 4.18 -5.74 14.15
C PRO A 115 4.32 -5.73 15.68
N GLU A 116 5.31 -6.46 16.22
CA GLU A 116 5.59 -6.47 17.66
C GLU A 116 5.79 -5.02 18.11
N VAL A 117 4.85 -4.51 18.90
CA VAL A 117 4.81 -3.12 19.34
C VAL A 117 5.80 -2.95 20.50
N LEU A 118 6.92 -2.28 20.24
CA LEU A 118 7.85 -1.87 21.30
C LEU A 118 7.27 -0.65 22.04
N HIS A 119 6.89 -0.85 23.31
CA HIS A 119 6.59 0.21 24.28
C HIS A 119 7.85 0.98 24.71
#